data_AF-A0A3R8V9W9-F1
#
_entry.id   AF-A0A3R8V9W9-F1
#
_cell.length_a   1.000
_cell.length_b   1.000
_cell.length_c   1.000
_cell.angle_alpha   90.00
_cell.angle_beta   90.00
_cell.angle_gamma   90.00
#
_symmetry.space_group_name_H-M   'P 1'
#
loop_
_entity.id
_entity.type
_entity.pdbx_description
1 polymer ?
#
loop_
_entity_poly.entity_id
_entity_poly.type
_entity_poly.pdbx_seq_one_letter_code
_entity_poly.pdbx_strand_id
1 'polypeptide(L)'
;MQAKDIKPKATHTKLRMLDLIERGIIIAISRLTVDQVETDHGWVVQTLAIGATHDTPSAFPVVVIDQHADDCEAMKYAVSIFEALKARGLLSSDQAARYRRALITLVPQTSRTEG
;
A
#
# COMPACT_ATOMS: atom_id res chain seq x y z
N MET A 1 -8.17 12.52 -44.97
CA MET A 1 -8.48 12.65 -43.54
C MET A 1 -7.19 12.50 -42.76
N GLN A 2 -6.66 13.59 -42.19
CA GLN A 2 -5.47 13.52 -41.33
C GLN A 2 -5.93 13.09 -39.93
N ALA A 3 -5.28 12.06 -39.39
CA ALA A 3 -5.44 11.63 -38.01
C ALA A 3 -4.98 12.78 -37.11
N LYS A 4 -5.90 13.31 -36.29
CA LYS A 4 -5.58 14.35 -35.31
C LYS A 4 -4.66 13.74 -34.26
N ASP A 5 -3.54 14.40 -34.02
CA ASP A 5 -2.61 14.12 -32.92
C ASP A 5 -3.37 14.05 -31.59
N ILE A 6 -3.49 12.85 -31.04
CA ILE A 6 -3.99 12.64 -29.68
C ILE A 6 -2.83 13.04 -28.75
N LYS A 7 -2.89 14.26 -28.21
CA LYS A 7 -1.97 14.68 -27.15
C LYS A 7 -2.04 13.67 -26.00
N PRO A 8 -0.90 13.25 -25.43
CA PRO A 8 -0.90 12.31 -24.31
C PRO A 8 -1.69 12.92 -23.15
N LYS A 9 -2.63 12.11 -22.66
CA LYS A 9 -3.54 12.37 -21.55
C LYS A 9 -2.73 12.84 -20.34
N ALA A 10 -3.21 13.85 -19.62
CA ALA A 10 -2.57 14.37 -18.40
C ALA A 10 -2.06 13.23 -17.52
N THR A 11 -0.83 13.34 -17.01
CA THR A 11 -0.24 12.37 -16.08
C THR A 11 -1.19 12.18 -14.91
N HIS A 12 -1.96 11.10 -14.92
CA HIS A 12 -2.81 10.76 -13.80
C HIS A 12 -1.88 10.47 -12.62
N THR A 13 -1.79 11.39 -11.66
CA THR A 13 -1.06 11.14 -10.41
C THR A 13 -1.63 9.87 -9.80
N LYS A 14 -0.81 8.82 -9.70
CA LYS A 14 -1.20 7.56 -9.08
C LYS A 14 -1.49 7.83 -7.61
N LEU A 15 -2.77 7.76 -7.23
CA LEU A 15 -3.17 7.93 -5.83
C LEU A 15 -2.69 6.73 -5.03
N ARG A 16 -1.94 7.01 -3.97
CA ARG A 16 -1.43 6.05 -3.00
C ARG A 16 -2.44 5.83 -1.88
N MET A 17 -2.34 4.69 -1.20
CA MET A 17 -3.18 4.41 -0.03
C MET A 17 -3.03 5.50 1.04
N LEU A 18 -1.79 6.00 1.22
CA LEU A 18 -1.50 7.11 2.11
C LEU A 18 -2.32 8.37 1.77
N ASP A 19 -2.37 8.76 0.49
CA ASP A 19 -3.15 9.92 0.03
C ASP A 19 -4.64 9.75 0.36
N LEU A 20 -5.17 8.54 0.20
CA LEU A 20 -6.58 8.25 0.45
C LEU A 20 -6.91 8.28 1.95
N ILE A 21 -5.98 7.84 2.80
CA ILE A 21 -6.12 7.95 4.25
C ILE A 21 -6.07 9.41 4.66
N GLU A 22 -5.09 10.17 4.21
CA GLU A 22 -4.92 11.59 4.56
C GLU A 22 -6.12 12.44 4.14
N ARG A 23 -6.72 12.13 2.98
CA ARG A 23 -7.93 12.81 2.47
C ARG A 23 -9.22 12.42 3.19
N GLY A 24 -9.16 11.50 4.16
CA GLY A 24 -10.36 11.06 4.87
C GLY A 24 -11.17 9.98 4.17
N ILE A 25 -10.75 9.53 2.98
CA ILE A 25 -11.49 8.59 2.13
C ILE A 25 -11.44 7.19 2.73
N ILE A 26 -10.28 6.74 3.21
CA ILE A 26 -10.12 5.42 3.83
C ILE A 26 -10.19 5.55 5.34
N ILE A 27 -11.04 4.76 5.98
CA ILE A 27 -11.29 4.79 7.43
C ILE A 27 -10.79 3.54 8.16
N ALA A 28 -10.50 2.46 7.42
CA ALA A 28 -9.95 1.24 7.97
C ALA A 28 -9.16 0.48 6.89
N ILE A 29 -8.20 -0.33 7.31
CA ILE A 29 -7.51 -1.29 6.45
C ILE A 29 -7.80 -2.69 6.95
N SER A 30 -8.31 -3.54 6.06
CA SER A 30 -8.61 -4.94 6.35
C SER A 30 -7.44 -5.86 5.99
N ARG A 31 -6.59 -5.45 5.04
CA ARG A 31 -5.42 -6.22 4.61
C ARG A 31 -4.30 -5.31 4.12
N LEU A 32 -3.08 -5.63 4.54
CA LEU A 32 -1.85 -5.07 4.00
C LEU A 32 -0.84 -6.21 3.82
N THR A 33 -0.35 -6.42 2.61
CA THR A 33 0.71 -7.39 2.32
C THR A 33 1.86 -6.72 1.59
N VAL A 34 3.06 -7.27 1.75
CA VAL A 34 4.27 -6.92 1.02
C VAL A 34 4.72 -8.19 0.32
N ASP A 35 4.72 -8.20 -1.00
CA ASP A 35 5.00 -9.39 -1.80
C ASP A 35 5.96 -9.05 -2.95
N GLN A 36 6.81 -10.00 -3.33
CA GLN A 36 7.57 -9.92 -4.57
C GLN A 36 6.73 -10.53 -5.69
N VAL A 37 6.55 -9.79 -6.78
CA VAL A 37 5.74 -10.23 -7.93
C VAL A 37 6.50 -10.09 -9.23
N GLU A 38 6.29 -11.05 -10.13
CA GLU A 38 6.81 -11.00 -11.49
C GLU A 38 5.93 -10.10 -12.36
N THR A 39 6.57 -9.24 -13.15
CA THR A 39 5.92 -8.36 -14.12
C THR A 39 6.60 -8.51 -15.48
N ASP A 40 5.99 -7.95 -16.53
CA ASP A 40 6.58 -7.90 -17.88
C ASP A 40 7.96 -7.21 -17.93
N HIS A 41 8.32 -6.47 -16.87
CA HIS A 41 9.59 -5.75 -16.73
C HIS A 41 10.54 -6.38 -15.69
N GLY A 42 10.20 -7.57 -15.18
CA GLY A 42 10.96 -8.28 -14.15
C GLY A 42 10.28 -8.30 -12.78
N TRP A 43 11.03 -8.73 -11.77
CA TRP A 43 10.53 -8.82 -10.40
C TRP A 43 10.48 -7.46 -9.74
N VAL A 44 9.35 -7.14 -9.11
CA VAL A 44 9.16 -5.93 -8.31
C VAL A 44 8.65 -6.28 -6.92
N VAL A 45 8.96 -5.44 -5.93
CA VAL A 45 8.34 -5.52 -4.61
C VAL A 45 7.08 -4.67 -4.65
N GLN A 46 5.95 -5.21 -4.19
CA GLN A 46 4.70 -4.48 -4.12
C GLN A 46 4.07 -4.53 -2.74
N THR A 47 3.39 -3.45 -2.38
CA THR A 47 2.44 -3.43 -1.27
C THR A 47 1.02 -3.46 -1.81
N LEU A 48 0.22 -4.41 -1.34
CA LEU A 48 -1.21 -4.47 -1.59
C LEU A 48 -1.94 -4.05 -0.32
N ALA A 49 -2.76 -3.01 -0.41
CA ALA A 49 -3.58 -2.52 0.69
C ALA A 49 -5.07 -2.56 0.31
N ILE A 50 -5.89 -3.15 1.17
CA ILE A 50 -7.36 -3.17 1.03
C ILE A 50 -7.95 -2.32 2.14
N GLY A 51 -8.58 -1.21 1.75
CA GLY A 51 -9.19 -0.26 2.66
C GLY A 51 -10.70 -0.14 2.49
N ALA A 52 -11.39 0.21 3.57
CA ALA A 52 -12.81 0.54 3.59
C ALA A 52 -12.99 2.06 3.63
N THR A 53 -14.00 2.55 2.92
CA THR A 53 -14.23 3.99 2.74
C THR A 53 -15.32 4.58 3.63
N HIS A 54 -16.26 3.74 4.08
CA HIS A 54 -17.42 4.12 4.88
C HIS A 54 -17.84 2.92 5.72
N ASP A 55 -18.54 3.16 6.83
CA ASP A 55 -19.05 2.10 7.71
C ASP A 55 -20.34 1.44 7.16
N THR A 56 -20.53 1.48 5.84
CA THR A 56 -21.69 0.90 5.17
C THR A 56 -21.34 -0.50 4.64
N PRO A 57 -22.12 -1.54 4.99
CA PRO A 57 -21.86 -2.93 4.60
C PRO A 57 -21.78 -3.19 3.09
N SER A 58 -22.26 -2.27 2.25
CA SER A 58 -22.23 -2.38 0.78
C SER A 58 -21.11 -1.59 0.10
N ALA A 59 -20.20 -0.96 0.85
CA ALA A 59 -19.10 -0.22 0.25
C ALA A 59 -18.10 -1.19 -0.38
N PHE A 60 -17.85 -1.03 -1.68
CA PHE A 60 -16.80 -1.78 -2.36
C PHE A 60 -15.43 -1.44 -1.73
N PRO A 61 -14.60 -2.45 -1.45
CA PRO A 61 -13.27 -2.20 -0.90
C PRO A 61 -12.43 -1.45 -1.92
N VAL A 62 -11.63 -0.50 -1.42
CA VAL A 62 -10.61 0.15 -2.23
C VAL A 62 -9.33 -0.65 -2.15
N VAL A 63 -8.87 -1.13 -3.29
CA VAL A 63 -7.62 -1.88 -3.42
C VAL A 63 -6.58 -0.98 -4.06
N VAL A 64 -5.46 -0.79 -3.37
CA VAL A 64 -4.31 -0.04 -3.90
C VAL A 64 -3.11 -0.97 -3.96
N ILE A 65 -2.44 -0.96 -5.11
CA ILE A 65 -1.18 -1.69 -5.33
C ILE A 65 -0.10 -0.67 -5.68
N ASP A 66 0.88 -0.57 -4.79
CA ASP A 66 2.05 0.28 -4.96
C ASP A 66 3.28 -0.60 -5.17
N GLN A 67 4.06 -0.28 -6.19
CA GLN A 67 5.33 -0.93 -6.49
C GLN A 67 6.46 -0.10 -5.89
N HIS A 68 7.49 -0.79 -5.44
CA HIS A 68 8.65 -0.24 -4.74
C HIS A 68 9.92 -0.78 -5.36
N ALA A 69 11.00 -0.01 -5.24
CA ALA A 69 12.31 -0.40 -5.77
C ALA A 69 12.92 -1.58 -5.00
N ASP A 70 12.65 -1.68 -3.70
CA ASP A 70 13.18 -2.69 -2.80
C ASP A 70 12.28 -2.91 -1.58
N ASP A 71 12.63 -3.91 -0.76
CA ASP A 71 11.92 -4.26 0.48
C ASP A 71 11.94 -3.14 1.53
N CYS A 72 12.99 -2.32 1.55
CA CYS A 72 13.14 -1.24 2.52
C CYS A 72 12.10 -0.15 2.27
N GLU A 73 11.95 0.28 1.01
CA GLU A 73 10.94 1.26 0.60
C GLU A 73 9.51 0.72 0.78
N ALA A 74 9.27 -0.55 0.44
CA ALA A 74 7.97 -1.19 0.67
C ALA A 74 7.60 -1.23 2.17
N MET A 75 8.57 -1.56 3.03
CA MET A 75 8.39 -1.59 4.48
C MET A 75 8.14 -0.19 5.06
N LYS A 76 8.92 0.82 4.65
CA LYS A 76 8.70 2.22 5.07
C LYS A 76 7.30 2.69 4.68
N TYR A 77 6.86 2.35 3.46
CA TYR A 77 5.53 2.69 3.00
C TYR A 77 4.43 2.00 3.83
N ALA A 78 4.57 0.70 4.11
CA ALA A 78 3.64 -0.05 4.95
C ALA A 78 3.53 0.53 6.38
N VAL A 79 4.65 0.93 6.99
CA VAL A 79 4.67 1.60 8.30
C VAL A 79 3.99 2.97 8.24
N SER A 80 4.23 3.74 7.17
CA SER A 80 3.64 5.07 6.98
C SER A 80 2.11 5.02 6.93
N ILE A 81 1.54 3.96 6.35
CA ILE A 81 0.10 3.71 6.35
C ILE A 81 -0.45 3.59 7.78
N PHE A 82 0.23 2.85 8.67
CA PHE A 82 -0.21 2.69 10.05
C PHE A 82 -0.12 3.99 10.86
N GLU A 83 0.97 4.75 10.67
CA GLU A 83 1.11 6.04 11.34
C GLU A 83 0.06 7.05 10.83
N ALA A 84 -0.30 7.03 9.55
CA ALA A 84 -1.37 7.87 9.02
C ALA A 84 -2.75 7.52 9.61
N LEU A 85 -3.07 6.23 9.72
CA LEU A 85 -4.31 5.79 10.38
C LEU A 85 -4.33 6.19 11.86
N LYS A 86 -3.21 6.03 12.57
CA LYS A 86 -3.07 6.45 13.97
C LYS A 86 -3.17 7.97 14.14
N ALA A 87 -2.55 8.76 13.27
CA ALA A 87 -2.63 10.22 13.28
C ALA A 87 -4.07 10.72 13.09
N ARG A 88 -4.90 9.94 12.39
CA ARG A 88 -6.33 10.19 12.23
C ARG A 88 -7.21 9.62 13.34
N GLY A 89 -6.63 9.01 14.38
CA GLY A 89 -7.37 8.39 15.47
C GLY A 89 -8.08 7.09 15.11
N LEU A 90 -7.78 6.50 13.95
CA LEU A 90 -8.39 5.26 13.46
C LEU A 90 -7.71 4.00 14.02
N LEU A 91 -6.49 4.16 14.57
CA LEU A 91 -5.77 3.12 15.28
C LEU A 91 -5.27 3.63 16.62
N SER A 92 -5.34 2.78 17.64
CA SER A 92 -4.61 3.01 18.88
C SER A 92 -3.11 2.77 18.71
N SER A 93 -2.30 3.33 19.61
CA SER A 93 -0.85 3.07 19.66
C SER A 93 -0.52 1.59 19.77
N ASP A 94 -1.33 0.82 20.52
CA ASP A 94 -1.15 -0.62 20.68
C ASP A 94 -1.45 -1.40 19.40
N GLN A 95 -2.52 -1.01 18.69
CA GLN A 95 -2.84 -1.59 17.38
C GLN A 95 -1.74 -1.29 16.36
N ALA A 96 -1.29 -0.04 16.27
CA ALA A 96 -0.19 0.36 15.39
C ALA A 96 1.11 -0.39 15.73
N ALA A 97 1.42 -0.60 17.01
CA ALA A 97 2.57 -1.39 17.45
C ALA A 97 2.44 -2.88 17.06
N ARG A 98 1.24 -3.47 17.21
CA ARG A 98 0.97 -4.85 16.76
C ARG A 98 1.16 -5.01 15.26
N TYR A 99 0.65 -4.07 14.46
CA TYR A 99 0.78 -4.14 13.01
C TYR A 99 2.23 -3.96 12.54
N ARG A 100 2.99 -3.04 13.13
CA ARG A 100 4.44 -2.93 12.86
C ARG A 100 5.18 -4.24 13.16
N ARG A 101 4.85 -4.93 14.26
CA ARG A 101 5.44 -6.25 14.57
C ARG A 101 5.02 -7.34 13.58
N ALA A 102 3.77 -7.31 13.10
CA ALA A 102 3.29 -8.26 12.11
C ALA A 102 4.01 -8.12 10.75
N LEU A 103 4.47 -6.91 10.40
CA LEU A 103 5.30 -6.73 9.21
C LEU A 103 6.67 -7.42 9.32
N ILE A 104 7.25 -7.50 10.52
CA ILE A 104 8.54 -8.18 10.75
C ILE A 104 8.41 -9.70 10.50
N THR A 105 7.26 -10.28 10.85
CA THR A 105 6.98 -11.70 10.56
C THR A 105 6.69 -11.99 9.08
N LEU A 106 6.48 -10.95 8.26
CA LEU A 106 6.20 -11.05 6.83
C LEU A 106 7.45 -10.89 5.96
N VAL A 107 8.57 -10.45 6.51
CA VAL A 107 9.86 -10.50 5.80
C VAL A 107 10.28 -11.96 5.78
N PRO A 108 10.48 -12.59 4.59
CA PRO A 108 11.09 -13.90 4.52
C PRO A 108 12.38 -13.85 5.33
N GLN A 109 12.50 -14.73 6.33
CA GLN A 109 13.77 -14.93 7.03
C GLN A 109 14.71 -15.67 6.07
N THR A 110 15.08 -15.06 4.95
CA THR A 110 16.27 -15.44 4.18
C THR A 110 17.49 -14.96 4.95
N SER A 111 17.62 -15.40 6.20
CA SER A 111 18.92 -15.58 6.79
C SER A 111 19.63 -16.62 5.93
N ARG A 112 20.50 -16.13 5.04
CA ARG A 112 21.61 -16.89 4.48
C ARG A 112 22.21 -17.74 5.60
N THR A 113 21.95 -19.03 5.59
CA THR A 113 22.94 -20.01 6.02
C THR A 113 23.95 -20.10 4.88
N GLU A 114 24.82 -19.10 4.78
CA GLU A 114 26.13 -19.28 4.16
C GLU A 114 27.08 -19.63 5.30
N GLY A 115 27.50 -20.90 5.35
CA GLY A 115 28.39 -21.46 6.37
C GLY A 115 28.30 -22.97 6.40
#